data_AF-A0A109INT2-F1
#
_entry.id   AF-A0A109INT2-F1
#
_cell.length_a   1.000
_cell.length_b   1.000
_cell.length_c   1.000
_cell.angle_alpha   90.00
_cell.angle_beta   90.00
_cell.angle_gamma   90.00
#
_symmetry.space_group_name_H-M   'P 1'
#
loop_
_entity.id
_entity.type
_entity.pdbx_description
1 polymer ?
#
loop_
_entity_poly.entity_id
_entity_poly.type
_entity_poly.pdbx_seq_one_letter_code
_entity_poly.pdbx_strand_id
1 'polypeptide(L)'
;MRGGGAGPTLVLVVAVGVLTATGVTLLLERSLTRILLGVILLGNGVNLLILVGGRAGGAPVVGTGPDGEMSDALPQAMVLTAIVITFGLTAFLAAVAYRSWYLSGNDEVQDDVEDQQIVALAARNEVANADLGGEGPGDDPEQVSPEPAQRPGRRSDGAR
;
A
#
# COMPACT_ATOMS: atom_id res chain seq x y z
N MET A 1 15.42 -35.14 29.87
CA MET A 1 14.62 -33.90 29.73
C MET A 1 14.43 -33.66 28.24
N ARG A 2 13.23 -33.91 27.70
CA ARG A 2 12.97 -33.86 26.26
C ARG A 2 13.05 -32.42 25.79
N GLY A 3 14.01 -32.12 24.92
CA GLY A 3 14.00 -30.91 24.08
C GLY A 3 12.79 -30.99 23.15
N GLY A 4 11.67 -30.40 23.56
CA GLY A 4 10.57 -30.09 22.67
C GLY A 4 10.96 -28.81 21.94
N GLY A 5 11.18 -28.89 20.63
CA GLY A 5 11.52 -27.74 19.80
C GLY A 5 10.53 -26.62 20.02
N ALA A 6 11.00 -25.47 20.52
CA ALA A 6 10.22 -24.25 20.63
C ALA A 6 10.08 -23.60 19.25
N GLY A 7 9.57 -24.37 18.29
CA GLY A 7 9.09 -23.86 17.01
C GLY A 7 7.67 -23.32 17.16
N PRO A 8 7.21 -22.51 16.20
CA PRO A 8 5.83 -22.04 16.15
C PRO A 8 4.86 -23.23 16.26
N THR A 9 3.81 -23.10 17.07
CA THR A 9 2.77 -24.13 17.08
C THR A 9 2.05 -24.11 15.73
N LEU A 10 1.63 -25.29 15.24
CA LEU A 10 0.86 -25.39 13.99
C LEU A 10 -0.38 -24.48 14.03
N VAL A 11 -1.01 -24.36 15.20
CA VAL A 11 -2.16 -23.48 15.43
C VAL A 11 -1.82 -22.01 15.14
N LEU A 12 -0.66 -21.51 15.61
CA LEU A 12 -0.23 -20.14 15.34
C LEU A 12 0.01 -19.91 13.85
N VAL A 13 0.65 -20.85 13.16
CA VAL A 13 0.91 -20.75 11.71
C VAL A 13 -0.40 -20.72 10.93
N VAL A 14 -1.35 -21.59 11.28
CA VAL A 14 -2.68 -21.61 10.66
C VAL A 14 -3.45 -20.32 10.97
N ALA A 15 -3.38 -19.83 12.21
CA ALA A 15 -4.05 -18.58 12.60
C ALA A 15 -3.52 -17.37 11.79
N VAL A 16 -2.20 -17.25 11.63
CA VAL A 16 -1.59 -16.23 10.77
C VAL A 16 -2.11 -16.37 9.33
N GLY A 17 -2.06 -17.57 8.76
CA GLY A 17 -2.53 -17.83 7.40
C GLY A 17 -4.01 -17.46 7.20
N VAL A 18 -4.88 -17.84 8.13
CA VAL A 18 -6.32 -17.54 8.07
C VAL A 18 -6.58 -16.04 8.21
N LEU A 19 -5.94 -15.36 9.16
CA LEU A 19 -6.11 -13.92 9.36
C LEU A 19 -5.62 -13.12 8.15
N THR A 20 -4.45 -13.46 7.61
CA THR A 20 -3.91 -12.80 6.42
C THR A 20 -4.77 -13.09 5.19
N ALA A 21 -5.15 -14.35 4.94
CA ALA A 21 -5.99 -14.71 3.80
C ALA A 21 -7.36 -14.02 3.86
N THR A 22 -8.04 -14.08 5.02
CA THR A 22 -9.34 -13.44 5.21
C THR A 22 -9.22 -11.92 5.09
N GLY A 23 -8.18 -11.32 5.67
CA GLY A 23 -7.91 -9.89 5.56
C GLY A 23 -7.72 -9.45 4.11
N VAL A 24 -6.93 -10.20 3.32
CA VAL A 24 -6.74 -9.95 1.88
C VAL A 24 -8.03 -10.13 1.10
N THR A 25 -8.81 -11.19 1.38
CA THR A 25 -10.11 -11.39 0.70
C THR A 25 -11.06 -10.24 0.96
N LEU A 26 -11.17 -9.76 2.19
CA LEU A 26 -12.03 -8.63 2.56
C LEU A 26 -11.54 -7.30 1.94
N LEU A 27 -10.23 -7.12 1.76
CA LEU A 27 -9.67 -5.96 1.06
C LEU A 27 -10.04 -5.88 -0.42
N LEU A 28 -10.37 -7.03 -1.05
CA LEU A 28 -10.79 -7.11 -2.45
C LEU A 28 -12.29 -6.86 -2.63
N GLU A 29 -13.05 -6.64 -1.55
CA GLU A 29 -14.47 -6.39 -1.63
C GLU A 29 -14.78 -4.91 -1.93
N ARG A 30 -15.96 -4.65 -2.50
CA ARG A 30 -16.39 -3.28 -2.85
C ARG A 30 -16.89 -2.44 -1.68
N SER A 31 -17.23 -3.03 -0.54
CA SER A 31 -17.76 -2.26 0.59
C SER A 31 -16.64 -1.73 1.48
N LEU A 32 -16.68 -0.43 1.80
CA LEU A 32 -15.67 0.22 2.63
C LEU A 32 -15.60 -0.38 4.03
N THR A 33 -16.74 -0.79 4.61
CA THR A 33 -16.79 -1.51 5.90
C THR A 33 -16.04 -2.84 5.81
N ARG A 34 -16.21 -3.59 4.72
CA ARG A 34 -15.51 -4.86 4.50
C ARG A 34 -14.01 -4.62 4.28
N ILE A 35 -13.63 -3.61 3.51
CA ILE A 35 -12.23 -3.17 3.36
C ILE A 35 -11.63 -2.81 4.73
N LEU A 36 -12.34 -2.05 5.57
CA LEU A 36 -11.90 -1.67 6.91
C LEU A 36 -11.68 -2.90 7.80
N LEU A 37 -12.61 -3.84 7.81
CA LEU A 37 -12.45 -5.12 8.52
C LEU A 37 -11.24 -5.90 7.97
N GLY A 38 -11.02 -5.87 6.65
CA GLY A 38 -9.86 -6.46 5.99
C GLY A 38 -8.54 -5.90 6.52
N VAL A 39 -8.41 -4.57 6.63
CA VAL A 39 -7.24 -3.90 7.21
C VAL A 39 -7.02 -4.33 8.66
N ILE A 40 -8.09 -4.40 9.47
CA ILE A 40 -8.00 -4.83 10.88
C ILE A 40 -7.52 -6.28 10.98
N LEU A 41 -8.12 -7.20 10.22
CA LEU A 41 -7.73 -8.62 10.25
C LEU A 41 -6.30 -8.83 9.76
N LEU A 42 -5.91 -8.14 8.67
CA LEU A 42 -4.57 -8.22 8.11
C LEU A 42 -3.52 -7.69 9.11
N GLY A 43 -3.80 -6.56 9.78
CA GLY A 43 -2.94 -6.02 10.82
C GLY A 43 -2.74 -7.00 11.99
N ASN A 44 -3.79 -7.69 12.42
CA ASN A 44 -3.69 -8.74 13.44
C ASN A 44 -2.84 -9.94 12.95
N GLY A 45 -3.03 -10.38 11.70
CA GLY A 45 -2.22 -11.44 11.09
C GLY A 45 -0.73 -11.09 11.03
N VAL A 46 -0.41 -9.85 10.64
CA VAL A 46 0.99 -9.34 10.61
C VAL A 46 1.57 -9.25 12.02
N ASN A 47 0.81 -8.79 13.01
CA ASN A 47 1.27 -8.74 14.41
C ASN A 47 1.64 -10.14 14.93
N LEU A 48 0.80 -11.15 14.65
CA LEU A 48 1.10 -12.52 15.01
C LEU A 48 2.31 -13.07 14.24
N LEU A 49 2.44 -12.75 12.95
CA LEU A 49 3.59 -13.16 12.14
C LEU A 49 4.92 -12.64 12.70
N ILE A 50 4.95 -11.36 13.12
CA ILE A 50 6.13 -10.76 13.75
C ILE A 50 6.46 -11.46 15.07
N LEU A 51 5.44 -11.71 15.91
CA LEU A 51 5.62 -12.36 17.21
C LEU A 51 6.17 -13.80 17.06
N VAL A 52 5.68 -14.54 16.07
CA VAL A 52 6.14 -15.90 15.76
C VAL A 52 7.60 -15.95 15.31
N GLY A 53 8.14 -14.86 14.76
CA GLY A 53 9.56 -14.74 14.41
C GLY A 53 10.50 -14.59 15.61
N GLY A 54 9.97 -14.32 16.80
CA GLY A 54 10.74 -14.15 18.05
C GLY A 54 10.83 -15.41 18.90
N ARG A 55 11.79 -15.42 19.83
CA ARG A 55 11.89 -16.48 20.84
C ARG A 55 10.77 -16.33 21.88
N ALA A 56 10.02 -17.41 22.11
CA ALA A 56 9.03 -17.49 23.18
C ALA A 56 9.72 -17.60 24.55
N GLY A 57 9.14 -16.97 25.57
CA GLY A 57 9.66 -16.94 26.93
C GLY A 57 8.81 -16.09 27.88
N GLY A 58 9.29 -15.89 29.11
CA GLY A 58 8.69 -14.98 30.09
C GLY A 58 8.78 -13.51 29.70
N ALA A 59 8.05 -12.64 30.37
CA ALA A 59 8.05 -11.21 30.06
C ALA A 59 9.50 -10.64 30.07
N PRO A 60 9.90 -9.81 29.09
CA PRO A 60 11.25 -9.26 29.00
C PRO A 60 11.38 -8.06 29.95
N VAL A 61 11.22 -8.32 31.25
CA VAL A 61 11.29 -7.32 32.31
C VAL A 61 12.40 -7.70 33.28
N VAL A 62 13.44 -6.89 33.33
CA VAL A 62 14.61 -7.11 34.18
C VAL A 62 14.17 -7.30 35.64
N GLY A 63 14.68 -8.36 36.28
CA GLY A 63 14.38 -8.68 37.68
C GLY A 63 13.14 -9.53 37.94
N THR A 64 12.44 -10.00 36.90
CA THR A 64 11.21 -10.83 37.05
C THR A 64 11.41 -12.33 36.78
N GLY A 65 12.58 -12.76 36.29
CA GLY A 65 12.88 -14.17 36.01
C GLY A 65 14.33 -14.41 35.55
N PRO A 66 14.70 -15.67 35.24
CA PRO A 66 16.03 -16.00 34.72
C PRO A 66 16.26 -15.36 33.34
N ASP A 67 17.40 -14.67 33.15
CA ASP A 67 17.71 -13.92 31.92
C ASP A 67 17.65 -14.79 30.63
N GLY A 68 17.91 -16.09 30.76
CA GLY A 68 17.86 -17.06 29.65
C GLY A 68 16.45 -17.49 29.23
N GLU A 69 15.42 -17.19 30.02
CA GLU A 69 14.04 -17.66 29.78
C GLU A 69 13.10 -16.55 29.31
N MET A 70 13.56 -15.30 29.16
CA MET A 70 12.74 -14.17 28.69
C MET A 70 12.43 -14.26 27.20
N SER A 71 11.29 -13.77 26.75
CA SER A 71 10.97 -13.62 25.32
C SER A 71 11.85 -12.54 24.65
N ASP A 72 11.93 -12.55 23.33
CA ASP A 72 12.62 -11.48 22.58
C ASP A 72 11.86 -10.13 22.69
N ALA A 73 12.57 -9.09 23.14
CA ALA A 73 12.03 -7.75 23.29
C ALA A 73 11.87 -7.01 21.95
N LEU A 74 12.66 -7.37 20.93
CA LEU A 74 12.65 -6.68 19.64
C LEU A 74 11.31 -6.89 18.89
N PRO A 75 10.82 -8.13 18.68
CA PRO A 75 9.50 -8.35 18.10
C PRO A 75 8.36 -7.71 18.90
N GLN A 76 8.48 -7.64 20.23
CA GLN A 76 7.45 -7.02 21.08
C GLN A 76 7.34 -5.51 20.86
N ALA A 77 8.47 -4.82 20.81
CA ALA A 77 8.50 -3.38 20.52
C ALA A 77 7.98 -3.09 19.10
N MET A 78 8.33 -3.94 18.13
CA MET A 78 7.83 -3.85 16.76
C MET A 78 6.30 -4.02 16.70
N VAL A 79 5.74 -5.02 17.38
CA VAL A 79 4.28 -5.25 17.43
C VAL A 79 3.56 -4.09 18.08
N LEU A 80 4.08 -3.52 19.18
CA LEU A 80 3.47 -2.34 19.80
C LEU A 80 3.40 -1.15 18.82
N THR A 81 4.47 -0.92 18.06
CA THR A 81 4.51 0.13 17.04
C THR A 81 3.52 -0.13 15.92
N ALA A 82 3.46 -1.37 15.43
CA ALA A 82 2.52 -1.80 14.41
C ALA A 82 1.06 -1.60 14.86
N ILE A 83 0.72 -1.96 16.10
CA ILE A 83 -0.62 -1.78 16.67
C ILE A 83 -1.03 -0.30 16.63
N VAL A 84 -0.15 0.63 17.03
CA VAL A 84 -0.46 2.06 17.05
C VAL A 84 -0.66 2.60 15.62
N ILE A 85 0.19 2.21 14.67
CA ILE A 85 0.07 2.60 13.27
C ILE A 85 -1.24 2.06 12.68
N THR A 86 -1.54 0.77 12.89
CA THR A 86 -2.79 0.15 12.42
C THR A 86 -3.99 0.82 13.06
N PHE A 87 -3.95 1.17 14.34
CA PHE A 87 -5.03 1.90 15.00
C PHE A 87 -5.26 3.28 14.37
N GLY A 88 -4.19 4.05 14.14
CA GLY A 88 -4.26 5.36 13.47
C GLY A 88 -4.83 5.26 12.05
N LEU A 89 -4.33 4.31 11.26
CA LEU A 89 -4.83 4.05 9.90
C LEU A 89 -6.30 3.61 9.92
N THR A 90 -6.68 2.73 10.85
CA THR A 90 -8.06 2.24 10.99
C THR A 90 -9.00 3.37 11.38
N ALA A 91 -8.62 4.22 12.34
CA ALA A 91 -9.42 5.38 12.74
C ALA A 91 -9.58 6.38 11.59
N PHE A 92 -8.51 6.63 10.83
CA PHE A 92 -8.56 7.46 9.64
C PHE A 92 -9.49 6.88 8.56
N LEU A 93 -9.32 5.60 8.21
CA LEU A 93 -10.17 4.92 7.23
C LEU A 93 -11.62 4.86 7.70
N ALA A 94 -11.89 4.66 8.99
CA ALA A 94 -13.23 4.71 9.55
C ALA A 94 -13.86 6.10 9.41
N ALA A 95 -13.09 7.18 9.62
CA ALA A 95 -13.55 8.54 9.40
C ALA A 95 -13.86 8.82 7.91
N VAL A 96 -13.04 8.30 6.99
CA VAL A 96 -13.28 8.39 5.54
C VAL A 96 -14.53 7.60 5.15
N ALA A 97 -14.66 6.35 5.62
CA ALA A 97 -15.82 5.51 5.36
C ALA A 97 -17.11 6.17 5.88
N TYR A 98 -17.08 6.70 7.10
CA TYR A 98 -18.20 7.46 7.67
C TYR A 98 -18.56 8.67 6.80
N ARG A 99 -17.56 9.46 6.38
CA ARG A 99 -17.78 10.61 5.51
C ARG A 99 -18.34 10.21 4.14
N SER A 100 -17.84 9.13 3.54
CA SER A 100 -18.33 8.60 2.26
C SER A 100 -19.78 8.16 2.38
N TRP A 101 -20.12 7.40 3.43
CA TRP A 101 -21.49 6.97 3.68
C TRP A 101 -22.43 8.16 3.90
N TYR A 102 -21.98 9.18 4.64
CA TYR A 102 -22.76 10.41 4.85
C TYR A 102 -23.04 11.17 3.54
N LEU A 103 -22.11 11.16 2.58
CA LEU A 103 -22.24 11.87 1.30
C LEU A 103 -23.00 11.07 0.23
N SER A 104 -22.70 9.78 0.09
CA SER A 104 -23.22 8.93 -0.98
C SER A 104 -24.45 8.10 -0.57
N GLY A 105 -24.75 7.99 0.72
CA GLY A 105 -25.86 7.19 1.26
C GLY A 105 -25.66 5.67 1.15
N ASN A 106 -24.52 5.22 0.62
CA ASN A 106 -24.13 3.82 0.53
C ASN A 106 -22.64 3.66 0.86
N ASP A 107 -22.23 2.43 1.12
CA ASP A 107 -20.87 2.06 1.56
C ASP A 107 -20.06 1.40 0.44
N GLU A 108 -20.52 1.49 -0.80
CA GLU A 108 -19.91 0.81 -1.96
C GLU A 108 -18.94 1.74 -2.69
N VAL A 109 -17.73 1.25 -2.92
CA VAL A 109 -16.71 1.90 -3.76
C VAL A 109 -17.20 1.92 -5.20
N GLN A 110 -17.38 3.14 -5.72
CA GLN A 110 -17.90 3.37 -7.07
C GLN A 110 -16.80 3.22 -8.12
N ASP A 111 -17.18 2.77 -9.31
CA ASP A 111 -16.30 2.79 -10.49
C ASP A 111 -16.19 4.22 -11.03
N ASP A 112 -15.00 4.61 -11.49
CA ASP A 112 -14.77 5.95 -12.02
C ASP A 112 -15.53 6.15 -13.34
N VAL A 113 -16.19 7.31 -13.48
CA VAL A 113 -16.89 7.70 -14.72
C VAL A 113 -15.90 7.97 -15.85
N GLU A 114 -14.66 8.35 -15.52
CA GLU A 114 -13.58 8.54 -16.49
C GLU A 114 -13.12 7.20 -17.09
N ASP A 115 -13.02 6.15 -16.26
CA ASP A 115 -12.70 4.80 -16.72
C ASP A 115 -13.73 4.29 -17.75
N GLN A 116 -15.02 4.55 -17.51
CA GLN A 116 -16.07 4.20 -18.46
C GLN A 116 -15.94 4.95 -19.80
N GLN A 117 -15.53 6.21 -19.76
CA GLN A 117 -15.29 7.03 -20.95
C GLN A 117 -14.08 6.52 -21.74
N ILE A 118 -12.98 6.16 -21.07
CA ILE A 118 -11.79 5.59 -21.71
C ILE A 118 -12.13 4.27 -22.40
N VAL A 119 -12.89 3.37 -21.75
CA VAL A 119 -13.32 2.11 -22.36
C VAL A 119 -14.22 2.38 -23.59
N ALA A 120 -15.10 3.38 -23.51
CA ALA A 120 -15.96 3.76 -24.64
C ALA A 120 -15.18 4.36 -25.82
N LEU A 121 -14.16 5.18 -25.57
CA LEU A 121 -13.27 5.75 -26.58
C LEU A 121 -12.40 4.68 -27.23
N ALA A 122 -11.85 3.76 -26.43
CA ALA A 122 -11.09 2.61 -26.92
C ALA A 122 -11.93 1.71 -27.82
N ALA A 123 -13.21 1.49 -27.50
CA ALA A 123 -14.14 0.75 -28.36
C ALA A 123 -14.37 1.43 -29.72
N ARG A 124 -14.17 2.75 -29.81
CA ARG A 124 -14.25 3.54 -31.05
C ARG A 124 -12.92 3.64 -31.78
N ASN A 125 -11.83 3.06 -31.26
CA ASN A 125 -10.44 3.29 -31.70
C ASN A 125 -10.09 4.79 -31.78
N GLU A 126 -10.74 5.60 -30.95
CA GLU A 126 -10.46 7.01 -30.82
C GLU A 126 -9.45 7.18 -29.68
N VAL A 127 -8.25 7.68 -30.01
CA VAL A 127 -7.32 8.10 -28.98
C VAL A 127 -7.93 9.34 -28.34
N ALA A 128 -8.13 9.33 -27.02
CA ALA A 128 -8.50 10.54 -26.31
C ALA A 128 -7.49 11.62 -26.69
N ASN A 129 -7.93 12.73 -27.29
CA ASN A 129 -7.11 13.91 -27.41
C ASN A 129 -6.83 14.39 -25.98
N ALA A 130 -5.75 13.89 -25.40
CA ALA A 130 -5.23 14.34 -24.14
C ALA A 130 -4.57 15.69 -24.40
N ASP A 131 -5.36 16.76 -24.41
CA ASP A 131 -4.98 18.02 -23.75
C ASP A 131 -6.17 18.98 -23.63
N LEU A 132 -6.62 19.23 -22.40
CA LEU A 132 -7.38 20.43 -22.04
C LEU A 132 -6.59 21.28 -21.02
N GLY A 133 -5.30 21.01 -20.83
CA GLY A 133 -4.36 22.01 -20.36
C GLY A 133 -4.03 22.90 -21.55
N GLY A 134 -4.45 24.16 -21.50
CA GLY A 134 -4.21 25.10 -22.58
C GLY A 134 -2.75 25.56 -22.65
N GLU A 135 -1.81 24.69 -22.98
CA GLU A 135 -0.48 25.10 -23.44
C GLU A 135 0.06 24.06 -24.43
N GLY A 136 -0.13 24.34 -25.72
CA GLY A 136 0.64 23.64 -26.75
C GLY A 136 2.14 23.86 -26.52
N PRO A 137 3.03 23.03 -27.14
CA PRO A 137 4.49 23.08 -27.00
C PRO A 137 5.16 24.37 -27.54
N GLY A 138 4.44 25.49 -27.60
CA GLY A 138 4.94 26.80 -27.96
C GLY A 138 4.35 27.96 -27.15
N ASP A 139 3.47 27.73 -26.18
CA ASP A 139 2.82 28.80 -25.37
C ASP A 139 3.39 28.95 -23.95
N ASP A 140 4.38 28.15 -23.55
CA ASP A 140 5.08 28.33 -22.27
C ASP A 140 6.12 29.47 -22.39
N PRO A 141 5.91 30.63 -21.72
CA PRO A 141 6.85 31.74 -21.78
C PRO A 141 8.20 31.44 -21.10
N GLU A 142 8.31 30.36 -20.33
CA GLU A 142 9.57 29.90 -19.72
C GLU A 142 10.33 28.87 -20.57
N GLN A 143 9.76 28.40 -21.69
CA GLN A 143 10.46 27.51 -22.61
C GLN A 143 11.53 28.25 -23.43
N VAL A 144 12.78 28.07 -23.03
CA VAL A 144 13.95 28.43 -23.85
C VAL A 144 14.01 27.48 -25.05
N SER A 145 13.67 27.99 -26.24
CA SER A 145 13.81 27.23 -27.48
C SER A 145 15.27 26.76 -27.65
N PRO A 146 15.52 25.46 -27.91
CA PRO A 146 16.87 25.01 -28.21
C PRO A 146 17.36 25.71 -29.48
N GLU A 147 18.51 26.38 -29.39
CA GLU A 147 19.13 27.07 -30.52
C GLU A 147 19.27 26.08 -31.68
N PRO A 148 18.81 26.41 -32.91
CA PRO A 148 18.89 25.51 -34.02
C PRO A 148 20.36 25.18 -34.27
N ALA A 149 20.70 23.89 -34.13
CA ALA A 149 22.04 23.38 -34.34
C ALA A 149 22.58 23.89 -35.68
N GLN A 150 23.55 24.82 -35.60
CA GLN A 150 24.21 25.40 -36.77
C GLN A 150 24.88 24.26 -37.52
N ARG A 151 24.24 23.78 -38.59
CA ARG A 151 24.83 22.79 -39.48
C ARG A 151 26.13 23.38 -40.01
N PRO A 152 27.28 22.71 -39.84
CA PRO A 152 28.55 23.20 -40.36
C PRO A 152 28.40 23.44 -41.86
N GLY A 153 28.61 24.69 -42.27
CA GLY A 153 28.49 25.12 -43.67
C GLY A 153 29.35 24.24 -44.56
N ARG A 154 28.69 23.51 -45.46
CA ARG A 154 29.34 22.77 -46.54
C ARG A 154 30.04 23.79 -47.43
N ARG A 155 31.35 23.98 -47.24
CA ARG A 155 32.22 24.72 -48.17
C ARG A 155 32.01 24.11 -49.56
N SER A 156 31.33 24.83 -50.44
CA SER A 156 31.42 24.62 -51.88
C SER A 156 32.79 25.14 -52.31
N ASP A 157 33.78 24.27 -52.26
CA ASP A 157 35.07 24.55 -52.89
C ASP A 157 34.90 24.36 -54.39
N GLY A 158 34.83 25.48 -55.10
CA GLY A 158 34.91 25.52 -56.54
C GLY A 158 36.38 25.47 -56.94
N ALA A 159 36.78 24.38 -57.60
CA ALA A 159 38.00 24.34 -58.37
C ALA A 159 37.65 23.99 -59.82
N ARG A 160 37.90 24.97 -60.68
CA ARG A 160 38.12 24.81 -62.11
C ARG A 160 39.38 23.99 -62.38
#